data_AF-A0ABD2XPU9-F1
#
_entry.id   AF-A0ABD2XPU9-F1
#
_cell.length_a   1.000
_cell.length_b   1.000
_cell.length_c   1.000
_cell.angle_alpha   90.00
_cell.angle_beta   90.00
_cell.angle_gamma   90.00
#
_symmetry.space_group_name_H-M   'P 1'
#
loop_
_entity.id
_entity.type
_entity.pdbx_description
1 polymer ?
#
loop_
_entity_poly.entity_id
_entity_poly.type
_entity_poly.pdbx_seq_one_letter_code
_entity_poly.pdbx_strand_id
1 'polypeptide(L)'
;MNSQVELAYGALSIVEILEKRGYELYRSDALAIMKTFAKFKLFEKSEELECWYDGGDDEEFASKAKDIMIIPNLSFNDLIQLRPEKAAKLLTPTDYYKFLITKWIWPWPGVIQKINGFLNRFNLPLVEKMSRGFFRSWALEPFLGLTRNRLTDCCCELVIQNLNNQDLYNICLAAEIAAKEENRDT
;
A
#
# COMPACT_ATOMS: atom_id res chain seq x y z
N MET A 1 -10.58 10.75 -9.50
CA MET A 1 -9.52 9.92 -8.90
C MET A 1 -8.17 10.33 -9.48
N ASN A 2 -7.09 10.35 -8.69
CA ASN A 2 -5.74 10.69 -9.16
C ASN A 2 -5.24 9.58 -10.10
N SER A 3 -4.87 9.89 -11.34
CA SER A 3 -4.40 8.92 -12.33
C SER A 3 -3.18 8.12 -11.87
N GLN A 4 -2.32 8.70 -11.02
CA GLN A 4 -1.15 8.00 -10.47
C GLN A 4 -1.53 6.88 -9.51
N VAL A 5 -2.60 7.09 -8.75
CA VAL A 5 -3.12 6.12 -7.79
C VAL A 5 -3.69 4.92 -8.53
N GLU A 6 -4.48 5.16 -9.58
CA GLU A 6 -5.00 4.10 -10.45
C GLU A 6 -3.88 3.25 -11.07
N LEU A 7 -2.82 3.90 -11.55
CA LEU A 7 -1.65 3.22 -12.10
C LEU A 7 -0.96 2.34 -11.05
N ALA A 8 -0.85 2.79 -9.80
CA ALA A 8 -0.27 1.99 -8.72
C ALA A 8 -1.10 0.75 -8.39
N TYR A 9 -2.42 0.88 -8.30
CA TYR A 9 -3.32 -0.27 -8.10
C TYR A 9 -3.24 -1.25 -9.27
N GLY A 10 -3.27 -0.73 -10.51
CA GLY A 10 -3.17 -1.55 -11.71
C GLY A 10 -1.85 -2.30 -11.77
N ALA A 11 -0.72 -1.62 -11.51
CA ALA A 11 0.61 -2.23 -11.51
C ALA A 11 0.72 -3.38 -10.50
N LEU A 12 0.31 -3.16 -9.24
CA LEU A 12 0.38 -4.23 -8.22
C LEU A 12 -0.62 -5.37 -8.48
N SER A 13 -1.78 -5.08 -9.07
CA SER A 13 -2.71 -6.13 -9.48
C SER A 13 -2.14 -6.99 -10.61
N ILE A 14 -1.44 -6.38 -11.57
CA ILE A 14 -0.76 -7.12 -12.65
C ILE A 14 0.35 -7.99 -12.07
N VAL A 15 1.18 -7.45 -11.17
CA VAL A 15 2.23 -8.23 -10.48
C VAL A 15 1.63 -9.44 -9.77
N GLU A 16 0.57 -9.23 -8.97
CA GLU A 16 -0.12 -10.31 -8.28
C GLU A 16 -0.62 -11.40 -9.26
N ILE A 17 -1.20 -11.01 -10.39
CA ILE A 17 -1.67 -11.94 -11.42
C ILE A 17 -0.51 -12.72 -12.06
N LEU A 18 0.61 -12.04 -12.32
CA LEU A 18 1.80 -12.67 -12.91
C LEU A 18 2.43 -13.68 -11.95
N GLU A 19 2.62 -13.31 -10.67
CA GLU A 19 3.16 -14.21 -9.64
C GLU A 19 2.28 -15.45 -9.47
N LYS A 20 0.94 -15.29 -9.44
CA LYS A 20 0.00 -16.42 -9.42
C LYS A 20 0.09 -17.35 -10.62
N ARG A 21 0.64 -16.88 -11.75
CA ARG A 21 0.89 -17.67 -12.97
C ARG A 21 2.30 -18.23 -13.03
N GLY A 22 3.09 -18.10 -11.95
CA GLY A 22 4.45 -18.61 -11.85
C GLY A 22 5.52 -17.67 -12.41
N TYR A 23 5.20 -16.40 -12.65
CA TYR A 23 6.22 -15.41 -12.94
C TYR A 23 7.00 -15.10 -11.66
N GLU A 24 8.32 -15.25 -11.71
CA GLU A 24 9.21 -14.86 -10.61
C GLU A 24 9.64 -13.41 -10.80
N LEU A 25 9.20 -12.55 -9.87
CA LEU A 25 9.64 -11.16 -9.83
C LEU A 25 11.04 -11.09 -9.22
N TYR A 26 11.95 -10.32 -9.81
CA TYR A 26 13.28 -10.13 -9.25
C TYR A 26 13.33 -8.90 -8.34
N ARG A 27 14.31 -8.87 -7.43
CA ARG A 27 14.53 -7.74 -6.52
C ARG A 27 14.72 -6.40 -7.25
N SER A 28 15.38 -6.41 -8.41
CA SER A 28 15.53 -5.24 -9.28
C SER A 28 14.19 -4.71 -9.79
N ASP A 29 13.27 -5.61 -10.16
CA ASP A 29 11.95 -5.27 -10.67
C ASP A 29 11.08 -4.72 -9.54
N ALA A 30 11.12 -5.38 -8.38
CA ALA A 30 10.43 -4.91 -7.18
C ALA A 30 10.90 -3.51 -6.77
N LEU A 31 12.21 -3.27 -6.76
CA LEU A 31 12.76 -1.94 -6.47
C LEU A 31 12.37 -0.91 -7.54
N ALA A 32 12.24 -1.29 -8.82
CA ALA A 32 11.76 -0.40 -9.87
C ALA A 32 10.29 0.00 -9.67
N ILE A 33 9.44 -0.93 -9.22
CA ILE A 33 8.06 -0.64 -8.82
C ILE A 33 8.06 0.33 -7.62
N MET A 34 8.82 0.05 -6.56
CA MET A 34 8.90 0.95 -5.39
C MET A 34 9.40 2.36 -5.74
N LYS A 35 10.39 2.47 -6.63
CA LYS A 35 10.86 3.77 -7.17
C LYS A 35 9.74 4.52 -7.89
N THR A 36 8.83 3.82 -8.54
CA THR A 36 7.68 4.42 -9.23
C THR A 36 6.71 5.02 -8.21
N PHE A 37 6.46 4.32 -7.09
CA PHE A 37 5.67 4.86 -5.97
C PHE A 37 6.31 6.11 -5.37
N ALA A 38 7.63 6.08 -5.12
CA ALA A 38 8.38 7.23 -4.63
C ALA A 38 8.30 8.42 -5.59
N LYS A 39 8.50 8.19 -6.90
CA LYS A 39 8.42 9.21 -7.94
C LYS A 39 7.06 9.90 -7.98
N PHE A 40 5.98 9.14 -7.79
CA PHE A 40 4.63 9.66 -7.76
C PHE A 40 4.19 10.15 -6.37
N LYS A 41 5.09 10.14 -5.37
CA LYS A 41 4.81 10.56 -3.99
C LYS A 41 3.60 9.83 -3.39
N LEU A 42 3.50 8.53 -3.65
CA LEU A 42 2.38 7.68 -3.25
C LEU A 42 2.52 7.07 -1.85
N PHE A 43 3.42 7.62 -1.03
CA PHE A 43 3.56 7.23 0.36
C PHE A 43 2.69 8.13 1.23
N GLU A 44 2.00 7.52 2.18
CA GLU A 44 1.27 8.26 3.20
C GLU A 44 2.26 8.98 4.12
N LYS A 45 2.03 10.28 4.38
CA LYS A 45 2.83 11.02 5.36
C LYS A 45 2.31 10.72 6.77
N SER A 46 3.21 10.46 7.72
CA SER A 46 2.85 10.17 9.12
C SER A 46 2.03 11.28 9.78
N GLU A 47 2.24 12.55 9.40
CA GLU A 47 1.50 13.71 9.92
C GLU A 47 0.04 13.76 9.43
N GLU A 48 -0.25 13.15 8.28
CA GLU A 48 -1.62 13.07 7.78
C GLU A 48 -2.43 12.10 8.64
N LEU A 49 -1.79 11.11 9.28
CA LEU A 49 -2.38 10.04 10.13
C LEU A 49 -3.12 10.52 11.38
N GLU A 50 -2.91 11.76 11.81
CA GLU A 50 -3.57 12.36 12.99
C GLU A 50 -4.84 13.15 12.63
N CYS A 51 -4.93 13.69 11.41
CA CYS A 51 -6.06 14.53 10.96
C CYS A 51 -7.36 13.76 10.63
N TRP A 52 -7.37 12.42 10.73
CA TRP A 52 -8.52 11.57 10.36
C TRP A 52 -9.65 11.60 11.38
N TYR A 53 -9.33 11.95 12.63
CA TYR A 53 -10.29 11.93 13.75
C TYR A 53 -10.85 13.32 14.08
N ASP A 54 -10.16 14.40 13.69
CA ASP A 54 -10.53 15.78 14.06
C ASP A 54 -11.49 16.47 13.08
N GLY A 55 -11.80 15.83 11.94
CA GLY A 55 -12.75 16.35 10.97
C GLY A 55 -14.17 15.85 11.22
N GLY A 56 -14.87 16.47 12.18
CA GLY A 56 -16.32 16.29 12.35
C GLY A 56 -17.12 16.58 11.06
N ASP A 57 -18.30 15.96 11.01
CA ASP A 57 -19.41 16.20 10.07
C ASP A 57 -19.33 15.62 8.66
N ASP A 58 -19.41 14.29 8.58
CA ASP A 58 -20.32 13.70 7.57
C ASP A 58 -20.82 12.35 8.12
N GLU A 59 -21.63 12.36 9.21
CA GLU A 59 -22.32 11.16 9.74
C GLU A 59 -23.06 10.40 8.63
N GLU A 60 -23.62 11.15 7.68
CA GLU A 60 -24.23 10.63 6.47
C GLU A 60 -23.25 9.74 5.69
N PHE A 61 -22.00 10.19 5.55
CA PHE A 61 -20.95 9.43 4.87
C PHE A 61 -20.50 8.23 5.70
N ALA A 62 -20.25 8.40 7.00
CA ALA A 62 -19.82 7.28 7.86
C ALA A 62 -20.87 6.16 7.88
N SER A 63 -22.15 6.51 7.86
CA SER A 63 -23.24 5.56 7.67
C SER A 63 -23.13 4.87 6.31
N LYS A 64 -22.97 5.63 5.23
CA LYS A 64 -22.92 5.10 3.87
C LYS A 64 -21.68 4.26 3.58
N ALA A 65 -20.54 4.57 4.19
CA ALA A 65 -19.30 3.81 4.06
C ALA A 65 -19.42 2.39 4.65
N LYS A 66 -20.35 2.16 5.60
CA LYS A 66 -20.66 0.83 6.13
C LYS A 66 -21.40 -0.04 5.11
N ASP A 67 -22.17 0.58 4.20
CA ASP A 67 -22.93 -0.13 3.18
C ASP A 67 -22.08 -0.49 1.95
N ILE A 68 -20.91 0.14 1.82
CA ILE A 68 -19.97 -0.10 0.72
C ILE A 68 -19.11 -1.32 1.07
N MET A 69 -19.54 -2.50 0.64
CA MET A 69 -18.79 -3.74 0.84
C MET A 69 -17.65 -3.86 -0.18
N ILE A 70 -16.43 -4.08 0.31
CA ILE A 70 -15.25 -4.37 -0.53
C ILE A 70 -15.20 -5.87 -0.84
N ILE A 71 -15.39 -6.66 0.20
CA ILE A 71 -15.58 -8.11 0.18
C ILE A 71 -16.74 -8.45 1.14
N PRO A 72 -17.33 -9.67 1.09
CA PRO A 72 -18.56 -9.98 1.82
C PRO A 72 -18.58 -9.68 3.33
N ASN A 73 -17.42 -9.61 3.99
CA ASN A 73 -17.28 -9.37 5.43
C ASN A 73 -16.44 -8.13 5.77
N LEU A 74 -16.18 -7.24 4.82
CA LEU A 74 -15.39 -6.04 5.06
C LEU A 74 -16.00 -4.85 4.31
N SER A 75 -16.55 -3.92 5.07
CA SER A 75 -17.00 -2.65 4.54
C SER A 75 -15.83 -1.69 4.31
N PHE A 76 -16.08 -0.65 3.54
CA PHE A 76 -15.13 0.42 3.33
C PHE A 76 -14.84 1.20 4.61
N ASN A 77 -15.84 1.38 5.47
CA ASN A 77 -15.63 1.92 6.82
C ASN A 77 -14.66 1.05 7.64
N ASP A 78 -14.82 -0.28 7.61
CA ASP A 78 -13.92 -1.18 8.32
C ASP A 78 -12.48 -1.07 7.77
N LEU A 79 -12.33 -1.02 6.44
CA LEU A 79 -11.02 -0.89 5.81
C LEU A 79 -10.28 0.40 6.23
N ILE A 80 -10.99 1.52 6.32
CA ILE A 80 -10.40 2.79 6.76
C ILE A 80 -9.81 2.63 8.17
N GLN A 81 -10.53 1.96 9.06
CA GLN A 81 -10.15 1.78 10.45
C GLN A 81 -9.07 0.70 10.66
N LEU A 82 -8.88 -0.21 9.70
CA LEU A 82 -7.86 -1.25 9.80
C LEU A 82 -6.45 -0.69 9.71
N ARG A 83 -5.52 -1.21 10.53
CA ARG A 83 -4.08 -0.95 10.30
C ARG A 83 -3.62 -1.56 8.97
N PRO A 84 -2.65 -0.95 8.25
CA PRO A 84 -2.14 -1.48 6.99
C PRO A 84 -1.75 -2.95 7.03
N GLU A 85 -1.12 -3.39 8.12
CA GLU A 85 -0.64 -4.77 8.29
C GLU A 85 -1.79 -5.78 8.43
N LYS A 86 -2.93 -5.34 8.99
CA LYS A 86 -4.15 -6.16 9.06
C LYS A 86 -4.87 -6.17 7.72
N ALA A 87 -4.98 -5.02 7.06
CA ALA A 87 -5.62 -4.89 5.76
C ALA A 87 -4.93 -5.75 4.69
N ALA A 88 -3.60 -5.74 4.65
CA ALA A 88 -2.80 -6.55 3.72
C ALA A 88 -2.95 -8.08 3.91
N LYS A 89 -3.48 -8.54 5.05
CA LYS A 89 -3.81 -9.96 5.28
C LYS A 89 -5.21 -10.33 4.79
N LEU A 90 -6.10 -9.35 4.67
CA LEU A 90 -7.51 -9.55 4.35
C LEU A 90 -7.83 -9.29 2.89
N LEU A 91 -7.06 -8.41 2.25
CA LEU A 91 -7.30 -7.93 0.89
C LEU A 91 -6.06 -8.10 0.04
N THR A 92 -6.26 -8.48 -1.22
CA THR A 92 -5.19 -8.46 -2.22
C THR A 92 -5.23 -7.18 -3.06
N PRO A 93 -4.13 -6.80 -3.73
CA PRO A 93 -4.13 -5.67 -4.67
C PRO A 93 -5.30 -5.70 -5.67
N THR A 94 -5.64 -6.89 -6.17
CA THR A 94 -6.79 -7.10 -7.07
C THR A 94 -8.12 -6.72 -6.42
N ASP A 95 -8.33 -7.02 -5.13
CA ASP A 95 -9.58 -6.65 -4.42
C ASP A 95 -9.74 -5.14 -4.33
N TYR A 96 -8.65 -4.42 -4.02
CA TYR A 96 -8.64 -2.97 -4.05
C TYR A 96 -8.89 -2.42 -5.46
N TYR A 97 -8.25 -2.98 -6.48
CA TYR A 97 -8.44 -2.52 -7.85
C TYR A 97 -9.88 -2.73 -8.32
N LYS A 98 -10.48 -3.91 -8.05
CA LYS A 98 -11.89 -4.20 -8.31
C LYS A 98 -12.81 -3.18 -7.64
N PHE A 99 -12.59 -2.90 -6.36
CA PHE A 99 -13.33 -1.88 -5.63
C PHE A 99 -13.26 -0.52 -6.35
N LEU A 100 -12.06 -0.10 -6.79
CA LEU A 100 -11.87 1.19 -7.44
C LEU A 100 -12.49 1.28 -8.85
N ILE A 101 -12.52 0.19 -9.61
CA ILE A 101 -13.18 0.19 -10.93
C ILE A 101 -14.69 0.03 -10.82
N THR A 102 -15.23 -0.59 -9.76
CA THR A 102 -16.68 -0.73 -9.56
C THR A 102 -17.38 0.56 -9.12
N LYS A 103 -16.63 1.66 -8.90
CA LYS A 103 -17.15 3.01 -8.60
C LYS A 103 -18.26 3.48 -9.53
N TRP A 104 -18.26 2.99 -10.78
CA TRP A 104 -19.20 3.39 -11.83
C TRP A 104 -20.62 2.81 -11.67
N ILE A 105 -20.83 1.89 -10.72
CA ILE A 105 -22.12 1.16 -10.57
C ILE A 105 -22.97 1.74 -9.42
N TRP A 106 -22.46 2.73 -8.67
CA TRP A 106 -23.15 3.19 -7.47
C TRP A 106 -24.38 4.06 -7.81
N PRO A 107 -25.58 3.72 -7.28
CA PRO A 107 -26.85 4.23 -7.78
C PRO A 107 -27.22 5.65 -7.31
N TRP A 108 -26.26 6.46 -6.83
CA TRP A 108 -26.56 7.71 -6.12
C TRP A 108 -26.20 8.96 -6.96
N PRO A 109 -27.18 9.76 -7.41
CA PRO A 109 -26.93 11.05 -8.05
C PRO A 109 -26.22 12.03 -7.10
N GLY A 110 -25.16 12.70 -7.56
CA GLY A 110 -24.37 13.69 -6.78
C GLY A 110 -23.28 13.09 -5.88
N VAL A 111 -23.30 11.79 -5.66
CA VAL A 111 -22.36 11.07 -4.78
C VAL A 111 -21.01 10.85 -5.43
N ILE A 112 -20.92 10.78 -6.77
CA ILE A 112 -19.65 10.71 -7.50
C ILE A 112 -18.71 11.86 -7.11
N GLN A 113 -19.23 13.07 -6.88
CA GLN A 113 -18.40 14.23 -6.53
C GLN A 113 -17.94 14.17 -5.06
N LYS A 114 -18.83 13.81 -4.12
CA LYS A 114 -18.48 13.54 -2.71
C LYS A 114 -17.48 12.39 -2.59
N ILE A 115 -17.68 11.28 -3.29
CA ILE A 115 -16.76 10.14 -3.34
C ILE A 115 -15.44 10.53 -3.99
N ASN A 116 -15.42 11.33 -5.06
CA ASN A 116 -14.15 11.72 -5.66
C ASN A 116 -13.36 12.62 -4.71
N GLY A 117 -14.01 13.59 -4.05
CA GLY A 117 -13.38 14.40 -3.00
C GLY A 117 -12.89 13.54 -1.83
N PHE A 118 -13.71 12.57 -1.43
CA PHE A 118 -13.40 11.59 -0.39
C PHE A 118 -12.23 10.70 -0.81
N LEU A 119 -12.32 9.94 -1.88
CA LEU A 119 -11.24 9.09 -2.36
C LEU A 119 -9.96 9.89 -2.60
N ASN A 120 -10.04 11.15 -3.04
CA ASN A 120 -8.85 12.00 -3.07
C ASN A 120 -8.20 12.19 -1.68
N ARG A 121 -8.98 12.31 -0.61
CA ARG A 121 -8.49 12.28 0.78
C ARG A 121 -7.96 10.91 1.19
N PHE A 122 -8.58 9.81 0.75
CA PHE A 122 -8.23 8.45 1.18
C PHE A 122 -7.26 7.71 0.25
N ASN A 123 -6.88 8.31 -0.88
CA ASN A 123 -6.08 7.63 -1.90
C ASN A 123 -4.71 7.21 -1.36
N LEU A 124 -4.00 8.10 -0.67
CA LEU A 124 -2.67 7.79 -0.12
C LEU A 124 -2.72 6.68 0.94
N PRO A 125 -3.60 6.73 1.97
CA PRO A 125 -3.71 5.63 2.93
C PRO A 125 -4.18 4.33 2.30
N LEU A 126 -5.11 4.37 1.35
CA LEU A 126 -5.55 3.14 0.70
C LEU A 126 -4.41 2.53 -0.12
N VAL A 127 -3.61 3.36 -0.81
CA VAL A 127 -2.41 2.90 -1.52
C VAL A 127 -1.38 2.36 -0.53
N GLU A 128 -1.21 3.01 0.63
CA GLU A 128 -0.32 2.57 1.71
C GLU A 128 -0.72 1.17 2.19
N LYS A 129 -2.00 0.97 2.53
CA LYS A 129 -2.56 -0.32 2.97
C LYS A 129 -2.44 -1.40 1.89
N MET A 130 -2.79 -1.06 0.64
CA MET A 130 -2.79 -2.00 -0.48
C MET A 130 -1.39 -2.47 -0.83
N SER A 131 -0.42 -1.57 -0.83
CA SER A 131 0.95 -1.88 -1.19
C SER A 131 1.78 -2.44 -0.02
N ARG A 132 1.31 -2.32 1.23
CA ARG A 132 2.03 -2.76 2.44
C ARG A 132 2.56 -4.19 2.35
N GLY A 133 1.75 -5.13 1.87
CA GLY A 133 2.15 -6.54 1.74
C GLY A 133 3.36 -6.70 0.81
N PHE A 134 3.31 -6.04 -0.36
CA PHE A 134 4.39 -6.04 -1.34
C PHE A 134 5.66 -5.38 -0.80
N PHE A 135 5.56 -4.19 -0.20
CA PHE A 135 6.74 -3.51 0.33
C PHE A 135 7.40 -4.29 1.45
N ARG A 136 6.60 -4.90 2.33
CA ARG A 136 7.10 -5.72 3.43
C ARG A 136 7.81 -6.97 2.95
N SER A 137 7.24 -7.71 1.99
CA SER A 137 7.86 -8.94 1.48
C SER A 137 9.22 -8.66 0.85
N TRP A 138 9.33 -7.54 0.15
CA TRP A 138 10.56 -7.16 -0.56
C TRP A 138 11.61 -6.46 0.31
N ALA A 139 11.24 -5.90 1.47
CA ALA A 139 12.18 -5.24 2.38
C ALA A 139 12.85 -6.19 3.40
N LEU A 140 12.28 -7.37 3.65
CA LEU A 140 12.77 -8.30 4.69
C LEU A 140 14.20 -8.80 4.43
N GLU A 141 14.44 -9.36 3.25
CA GLU A 141 15.75 -9.87 2.87
C GLU A 141 16.83 -8.76 2.79
N PRO A 142 16.56 -7.59 2.16
CA PRO A 142 17.45 -6.43 2.26
C PRO A 142 17.80 -6.02 3.70
N PHE A 143 16.83 -6.01 4.60
CA PHE A 143 17.03 -5.63 6.00
C PHE A 143 17.92 -6.62 6.75
N LEU A 144 17.72 -7.92 6.54
CA LEU A 144 18.58 -8.98 7.08
C LEU A 144 20.03 -8.80 6.62
N GLY A 145 20.23 -8.53 5.32
CA GLY A 145 21.54 -8.24 4.75
C GLY A 145 22.21 -7.01 5.38
N LEU A 146 21.49 -5.88 5.46
CA LEU A 146 22.01 -4.63 6.06
C LEU A 146 22.36 -4.77 7.54
N THR A 147 21.58 -5.56 8.29
CA THR A 147 21.85 -5.82 9.71
C THR A 147 22.91 -6.92 9.91
N ARG A 148 23.45 -7.49 8.82
CA ARG A 148 24.43 -8.59 8.84
C ARG A 148 23.95 -9.77 9.69
N ASN A 149 22.65 -10.07 9.64
CA ASN A 149 22.00 -11.13 10.42
C ASN A 149 22.25 -11.03 11.93
N ARG A 150 22.50 -9.82 12.47
CA ARG A 150 22.71 -9.60 13.92
C ARG A 150 21.42 -9.69 14.72
N LEU A 151 20.28 -9.55 14.04
CA LEU A 151 18.95 -9.74 14.59
C LEU A 151 18.42 -11.09 14.14
N THR A 152 17.63 -11.74 15.00
CA THR A 152 16.89 -12.94 14.59
C THR A 152 15.83 -12.57 13.57
N ASP A 153 15.43 -13.52 12.72
CA ASP A 153 14.37 -13.32 11.71
C ASP A 153 13.08 -12.78 12.35
N CYS A 154 12.71 -13.31 13.53
CA CYS A 154 11.56 -12.85 14.30
C CYS A 154 11.68 -11.37 14.70
N CYS A 155 12.86 -10.93 15.14
CA CYS A 155 13.10 -9.52 15.45
C CYS A 155 13.01 -8.63 14.21
N CYS A 156 13.58 -9.07 13.08
CA CYS A 156 13.50 -8.32 11.82
C CYS A 156 12.06 -8.15 11.34
N GLU A 157 11.25 -9.20 11.44
CA GLU A 157 9.83 -9.11 11.11
C GLU A 157 9.09 -8.11 11.99
N LEU A 158 9.35 -8.10 13.31
CA LEU A 158 8.72 -7.15 14.23
C LEU A 158 9.12 -5.71 13.94
N VAL A 159 10.38 -5.45 13.61
CA VAL A 159 10.83 -4.10 13.21
C VAL A 159 10.10 -3.67 11.95
N ILE A 160 10.16 -4.48 10.90
CA ILE A 160 9.55 -4.20 9.59
C ILE A 160 8.04 -4.01 9.68
N GLN A 161 7.36 -4.72 10.58
CA GLN A 161 5.91 -4.56 10.80
C GLN A 161 5.52 -3.16 11.29
N ASN A 162 6.44 -2.39 11.86
CA ASN A 162 6.16 -1.05 12.38
C ASN A 162 6.62 0.07 11.43
N LEU A 163 7.17 -0.27 10.27
CA LEU A 163 7.68 0.68 9.28
C LEU A 163 6.61 0.99 8.21
N ASN A 164 6.57 2.25 7.75
CA ASN A 164 5.71 2.65 6.63
C ASN A 164 6.36 2.27 5.27
N ASN A 165 5.65 2.44 4.15
CA ASN A 165 6.16 2.00 2.85
C ASN A 165 7.37 2.82 2.39
N GLN A 166 7.47 4.09 2.81
CA GLN A 166 8.63 4.93 2.54
C GLN A 166 9.88 4.37 3.25
N ASP A 167 9.74 3.96 4.52
CA ASP A 167 10.82 3.33 5.29
C ASP A 167 11.24 1.99 4.68
N LEU A 168 10.27 1.15 4.30
CA LEU A 168 10.52 -0.14 3.66
C LEU A 168 11.23 0.03 2.30
N TYR A 169 10.81 1.02 1.51
CA TYR A 169 11.51 1.39 0.29
C TYR A 169 12.94 1.87 0.55
N ASN A 170 13.14 2.69 1.58
CA ASN A 170 14.46 3.21 1.93
C ASN A 170 15.42 2.08 2.33
N ILE A 171 14.93 1.04 3.02
CA ILE A 171 15.70 -0.17 3.32
C ILE A 171 16.15 -0.85 2.01
N CYS A 172 15.24 -1.11 1.08
CA CYS A 172 15.56 -1.73 -0.20
C CYS A 172 16.59 -0.90 -0.99
N LEU A 173 16.43 0.42 -0.99
CA LEU A 173 17.32 1.34 -1.67
C LEU A 173 18.72 1.36 -1.04
N ALA A 174 18.81 1.40 0.29
CA ALA A 174 20.08 1.38 1.01
C ALA A 174 20.86 0.09 0.73
N ALA A 175 20.19 -1.05 0.72
CA ALA A 175 20.82 -2.33 0.42
C ALA A 175 21.33 -2.43 -1.02
N GLU A 176 20.60 -1.83 -1.99
CA GLU A 176 21.06 -1.71 -3.38
C GLU A 176 22.31 -0.83 -3.52
N ILE A 177 22.41 0.25 -2.74
CA ILE A 177 23.59 1.13 -2.72
C ILE A 177 24.79 0.39 -2.13
N ALA A 178 24.61 -0.27 -0.98
CA ALA A 178 25.67 -1.05 -0.33
C ALA A 178 26.23 -2.15 -1.26
N ALA A 179 25.34 -2.89 -1.94
CA ALA A 179 25.76 -3.91 -2.90
C ALA A 179 26.57 -3.34 -4.08
N LYS A 180 26.30 -2.10 -4.50
CA LYS A 180 27.07 -1.43 -5.56
C LYS A 180 28.43 -0.92 -5.09
N GLU A 181 28.55 -0.54 -3.84
CA GLU A 181 29.81 -0.11 -3.24
C GLU A 181 30.74 -1.31 -3.06
N GLU A 182 30.26 -2.42 -2.52
CA GLU A 182 31.05 -3.65 -2.35
C GLU A 182 31.59 -4.20 -3.68
N ASN A 183 30.81 -4.13 -4.78
CA ASN A 183 31.24 -4.57 -6.10
C ASN A 183 32.21 -3.60 -6.82
N ARG A 184 32.40 -2.37 -6.31
CA ARG A 184 33.37 -1.40 -6.86
C ARG A 184 34.74 -1.52 -6.21
N ASP A 185 34.79 -2.08 -5.01
CA ASP A 185 36.01 -2.26 -4.21
C ASP A 185 36.67 -3.64 -4.42
N THR A 186 36.09 -4.50 -5.27
CA THR A 186 36.62 -5.80 -5.72
C THR A 186 37.08 -5.77 -7.17
#